data_AF-A0A931WUH2-F1
#
_entry.id   AF-A0A931WUH2-F1
#
_cell.length_a   1.000
_cell.length_b   1.000
_cell.length_c   1.000
_cell.angle_alpha   90.00
_cell.angle_beta   90.00
_cell.angle_gamma   90.00
#
_symmetry.space_group_name_H-M   'P 1'
#
loop_
_entity.id
_entity.type
_entity.pdbx_description
1 polymer ?
#
loop_
_entity_poly.entity_id
_entity_poly.type
_entity_poly.pdbx_seq_one_letter_code
_entity_poly.pdbx_strand_id
1 'polypeptide(L)'
;MTQSTGARKCPLSGHPAEIIPLENSLARRVKCPACGTYDIDDMIAADLQDLSGKWHDKRYLLSALTRRATEKRQRRTISYQLFDSIAPPEGPQEILDRVLLYISERASSFSSPVRLNPDTDYPIAVARNPQDFASVISDAINLGMLEQSGYGTKIAWNGWDRVNELRGKRIDLDQAFVAMWFDPNLESAWKEGIKPALEEVGYSPIRIDEKQFNDKIDDQIVAEIRRSALLIADVTGHRAGVYFEAGFALGLGIQVVWTCREDAIKEAHFDTRQYNHIVWKDAADLKARLVNRILATGLGKAKQSVEATG
;
A
#
# COMPACT_ATOMS: atom_id res chain seq x y z
N MET A 1 3.06 20.51 40.40
CA MET A 1 3.12 19.13 40.94
C MET A 1 3.56 18.21 39.82
N THR A 2 4.84 17.85 39.81
CA THR A 2 5.45 16.91 38.86
C THR A 2 4.94 15.50 39.17
N GLN A 3 3.88 15.07 38.48
CA GLN A 3 3.42 13.69 38.56
C GLN A 3 4.49 12.76 37.99
N SER A 4 4.86 11.73 38.76
CA SER A 4 5.84 10.72 38.39
C SER A 4 5.48 10.05 37.06
N THR A 5 6.36 10.17 36.08
CA THR A 5 6.31 9.45 34.80
C THR A 5 6.74 7.99 34.99
N GLY A 6 6.01 7.24 35.82
CA GLY A 6 6.17 5.79 35.90
C GLY A 6 5.71 5.17 34.58
N ALA A 7 6.52 4.28 34.00
CA ALA A 7 6.15 3.54 32.80
C ALA A 7 4.80 2.82 33.03
N ARG A 8 3.80 3.15 32.21
CA ARG A 8 2.47 2.52 32.25
C ARG A 8 2.42 1.38 31.23
N LYS A 9 1.47 0.45 31.38
CA LYS A 9 1.33 -0.66 30.43
C LYS A 9 0.60 -0.21 29.17
N CYS A 10 1.13 -0.60 28.01
CA CYS A 10 0.50 -0.43 26.70
C CYS A 10 -0.88 -1.12 26.69
N PRO A 11 -1.97 -0.44 26.28
CA PRO A 11 -3.30 -1.07 26.25
C PRO A 11 -3.44 -2.18 25.20
N LEU A 12 -2.58 -2.21 24.18
CA LEU A 12 -2.60 -3.26 23.16
C LEU A 12 -1.79 -4.48 23.59
N SER A 13 -0.51 -4.29 23.88
CA SER A 13 0.44 -5.39 24.14
C SER A 13 0.71 -5.69 25.60
N GLY A 14 0.38 -4.78 26.52
CA GLY A 14 0.73 -4.91 27.94
C GLY A 14 2.18 -4.60 28.30
N HIS A 15 3.05 -4.34 27.31
CA HIS A 15 4.45 -3.95 27.56
C HIS A 15 4.55 -2.59 28.28
N PRO A 16 5.63 -2.35 29.04
CA PRO A 16 5.97 -1.01 29.50
C PRO A 16 6.02 -0.03 28.32
N ALA A 17 5.32 1.10 28.45
CA ALA A 17 5.20 2.12 27.43
C ALA A 17 5.19 3.52 28.06
N GLU A 18 5.66 4.49 27.27
CA GLU A 18 5.48 5.90 27.58
C GLU A 18 4.05 6.29 27.18
N ILE A 19 3.27 6.81 28.13
CA ILE A 19 1.90 7.28 27.89
C ILE A 19 1.84 8.77 28.18
N ILE A 20 1.57 9.55 27.15
CA ILE A 20 1.59 11.01 27.15
C ILE A 20 0.16 11.51 26.89
N PRO A 21 -0.49 12.19 27.84
CA PRO A 21 -1.79 12.83 27.60
C PRO A 21 -1.68 13.87 26.47
N LEU A 22 -2.70 13.96 25.61
CA LEU A 22 -2.77 15.02 24.60
C LEU A 22 -3.54 16.21 25.18
N GLU A 23 -3.06 17.43 24.93
CA GLU A 23 -3.71 18.63 25.45
C GLU A 23 -5.15 18.76 24.95
N ASN A 24 -6.06 19.13 25.86
CA ASN A 24 -7.48 19.33 25.58
C ASN A 24 -8.19 18.13 24.93
N SER A 25 -7.74 16.90 25.20
CA SER A 25 -8.33 15.68 24.67
C SER A 25 -8.36 14.55 25.72
N LEU A 26 -9.33 13.65 25.61
CA LEU A 26 -9.36 12.36 26.32
C LEU A 26 -8.43 11.32 25.67
N ALA A 27 -7.76 11.69 24.58
CA ALA A 27 -6.77 10.85 23.92
C ALA A 27 -5.39 10.95 24.56
N ARG A 28 -4.67 9.84 24.50
CA ARG A 28 -3.28 9.72 24.92
C ARG A 28 -2.42 9.16 23.79
N ARG A 29 -1.19 9.63 23.73
CA ARG A 29 -0.15 9.05 22.90
C ARG A 29 0.55 7.93 23.65
N VAL A 30 0.65 6.77 23.00
CA VAL A 30 1.38 5.61 23.50
C VAL A 30 2.61 5.41 22.63
N LYS A 31 3.79 5.32 23.25
CA LYS A 31 5.01 4.83 22.61
C LYS A 31 5.39 3.49 23.23
N CYS A 32 5.19 2.43 22.46
CA CYS A 32 5.43 1.05 22.89
C CYS A 32 6.54 0.42 22.03
N PRO A 33 7.50 -0.31 22.62
CA PRO A 33 8.54 -1.00 21.85
C PRO A 33 7.97 -2.05 20.88
N ALA A 34 6.84 -2.67 21.21
CA ALA A 34 6.17 -3.65 20.37
C ALA A 34 5.19 -3.00 19.36
N CYS A 35 4.26 -2.18 19.84
CA CYS A 35 3.18 -1.63 19.01
C CYS A 35 3.58 -0.36 18.23
N GLY A 36 4.76 0.21 18.48
CA GLY A 36 5.17 1.49 17.93
C GLY A 36 4.48 2.68 18.59
N THR A 37 4.31 3.77 17.85
CA THR A 37 3.71 5.03 18.33
C THR A 37 2.31 5.22 17.75
N TYR A 38 1.31 5.44 18.62
CA TYR A 38 -0.08 5.65 18.22
C TYR A 38 -0.84 6.48 19.26
N ASP A 39 -1.97 7.03 18.85
CA ASP A 39 -2.88 7.78 19.72
C ASP A 39 -4.16 6.95 19.97
N ILE A 40 -4.70 6.99 21.19
CA ILE A 40 -5.89 6.22 21.58
C ILE A 40 -6.70 6.99 22.64
N ASP A 41 -8.02 6.93 22.55
CA ASP A 41 -8.93 7.47 23.56
C ASP A 41 -8.97 6.62 24.84
N ASP A 42 -9.10 7.25 26.01
CA ASP A 42 -9.12 6.55 27.30
C ASP A 42 -10.26 5.53 27.42
N MET A 43 -11.45 5.78 26.85
CA MET A 43 -12.56 4.82 26.87
C MET A 43 -12.22 3.60 26.02
N ILE A 44 -11.71 3.82 24.81
CA ILE A 44 -11.30 2.73 23.91
C ILE A 44 -10.20 1.89 24.56
N ALA A 45 -9.27 2.53 25.25
CA ALA A 45 -8.20 1.82 25.93
C ALA A 45 -8.71 0.96 27.11
N ALA A 46 -9.73 1.43 27.84
CA ALA A 46 -10.38 0.65 28.89
C ALA A 46 -11.11 -0.57 28.31
N ASP A 47 -11.89 -0.38 27.24
CA ASP A 47 -12.61 -1.45 26.55
C ASP A 47 -11.69 -2.56 26.02
N LEU A 48 -10.51 -2.19 25.50
CA LEU A 48 -9.52 -3.16 25.04
C LEU A 48 -8.87 -3.94 26.18
N GLN A 49 -8.77 -3.34 27.37
CA GLN A 49 -8.16 -3.96 28.56
C GLN A 49 -9.12 -4.89 29.31
N ASP A 50 -10.43 -4.77 29.10
CA ASP A 50 -11.42 -5.73 29.60
C ASP A 50 -11.22 -7.10 28.94
N LEU A 51 -10.80 -8.09 29.72
CA LEU A 51 -10.56 -9.47 29.26
C LEU A 51 -11.86 -10.18 28.83
N SER A 52 -13.00 -9.77 29.40
CA SER A 52 -14.32 -10.29 29.05
C SER A 52 -15.00 -9.50 27.93
N GLY A 53 -14.38 -8.38 27.52
CA GLY A 53 -14.90 -7.47 26.54
C GLY A 53 -14.84 -7.99 25.12
N LYS A 54 -15.85 -7.65 24.32
CA LYS A 54 -15.98 -8.02 22.89
C LYS A 54 -14.72 -7.70 22.06
N TRP A 55 -13.96 -6.68 22.44
CA TRP A 55 -12.85 -6.14 21.65
C TRP A 55 -11.47 -6.66 22.09
N HIS A 56 -11.41 -7.45 23.15
CA HIS A 56 -10.15 -7.96 23.70
C HIS A 56 -9.27 -8.67 22.66
N ASP A 57 -9.90 -9.52 21.85
CA ASP A 57 -9.24 -10.29 20.79
C ASP A 57 -8.73 -9.43 19.63
N LYS A 58 -9.15 -8.17 19.51
CA LYS A 58 -8.66 -7.28 18.44
C LYS A 58 -7.31 -6.65 18.76
N ARG A 59 -6.81 -6.76 20.00
CA ARG A 59 -5.55 -6.14 20.45
C ARG A 59 -4.34 -6.52 19.59
N TYR A 60 -4.21 -7.80 19.20
CA TYR A 60 -3.07 -8.24 18.40
C TYR A 60 -3.12 -7.63 16.97
N LEU A 61 -4.29 -7.55 16.35
CA LEU A 61 -4.49 -6.92 15.06
C LEU A 61 -4.15 -5.43 15.10
N LEU A 62 -4.65 -4.73 16.13
CA LEU A 62 -4.37 -3.31 16.34
C LEU A 62 -2.88 -3.06 16.60
N SER A 63 -2.22 -3.95 17.37
CA SER A 63 -0.78 -3.86 17.63
C SER A 63 0.04 -3.97 16.34
N ALA A 64 -0.37 -4.85 15.43
CA ALA A 64 0.25 -5.02 14.13
C ALA A 64 0.01 -3.80 13.23
N LEU A 65 -1.21 -3.26 13.24
CA LEU A 65 -1.59 -2.07 12.49
C LEU A 65 -0.76 -0.85 12.90
N THR A 66 -0.66 -0.57 14.20
CA THR A 66 0.10 0.58 14.72
C THR A 66 1.60 0.39 14.55
N ARG A 67 2.11 -0.85 14.72
CA ARG A 67 3.51 -1.18 14.46
C ARG A 67 3.84 -0.87 13.00
N ARG A 68 3.04 -1.37 12.05
CA ARG A 68 3.23 -1.12 10.61
C ARG A 68 3.18 0.37 10.26
N ALA A 69 2.26 1.13 10.85
CA ALA A 69 2.21 2.57 10.63
C ALA A 69 3.51 3.25 11.10
N THR A 70 4.00 2.88 12.28
CA THR A 70 5.26 3.42 12.83
C THR A 70 6.46 3.11 11.93
N GLU A 71 6.54 1.88 11.40
CA GLU A 71 7.58 1.48 10.44
C GLU A 71 7.57 2.37 9.18
N LYS A 72 6.39 2.81 8.74
CA LYS A 72 6.21 3.75 7.63
C LYS A 72 6.35 5.22 8.03
N ARG A 73 6.82 5.51 9.25
CA ARG A 73 6.88 6.87 9.85
C ARG A 73 5.51 7.56 9.86
N GLN A 74 4.44 6.78 9.84
CA GLN A 74 3.07 7.25 9.98
C GLN A 74 2.61 7.07 11.43
N ARG A 75 1.62 7.87 11.81
CA ARG A 75 0.95 7.79 13.11
C ARG A 75 -0.51 7.42 12.89
N ARG A 76 -1.03 6.56 13.75
CA ARG A 76 -2.44 6.12 13.71
C ARG A 76 -3.14 6.49 14.99
N THR A 77 -4.38 6.91 14.85
CA THR A 77 -5.32 7.07 15.96
C THR A 77 -6.26 5.88 15.97
N ILE A 78 -6.41 5.23 17.12
CA ILE A 78 -7.32 4.09 17.28
C ILE A 78 -8.73 4.62 17.52
N SER A 79 -9.68 4.16 16.71
CA SER A 79 -11.11 4.49 16.81
C SER A 79 -11.96 3.21 16.71
N TYR A 80 -13.21 3.25 17.19
CA TYR A 80 -14.13 2.11 17.08
C TYR A 80 -14.38 1.67 15.62
N GLN A 81 -14.37 2.59 14.66
CA GLN A 81 -14.51 2.26 13.23
C GLN A 81 -13.41 1.32 12.72
N LEU A 82 -12.22 1.34 13.33
CA LEU A 82 -11.15 0.40 13.00
C LEU A 82 -11.48 -1.02 13.46
N PHE A 83 -12.31 -1.21 14.49
CA PHE A 83 -12.57 -2.54 15.04
C PHE A 83 -13.41 -3.40 14.10
N ASP A 84 -14.32 -2.76 13.38
CA ASP A 84 -15.19 -3.39 12.38
C ASP A 84 -14.45 -3.62 11.05
N SER A 85 -13.51 -2.74 10.69
CA SER A 85 -12.77 -2.83 9.42
C SER A 85 -11.48 -3.65 9.50
N ILE A 86 -10.93 -3.89 10.70
CA ILE A 86 -9.69 -4.65 10.85
C ILE A 86 -9.94 -6.16 10.76
N ALA A 87 -9.42 -6.74 9.68
CA ALA A 87 -9.48 -8.16 9.39
C ALA A 87 -8.19 -8.88 9.82
N PRO A 88 -8.27 -10.15 10.26
CA PRO A 88 -7.11 -11.01 10.41
C PRO A 88 -6.46 -11.29 9.04
N PRO A 89 -5.18 -11.73 9.02
CA PRO A 89 -4.54 -12.16 7.79
C PRO A 89 -5.36 -13.26 7.09
N GLU A 90 -5.39 -13.26 5.76
CA GLU A 90 -6.14 -14.25 4.96
C GLU A 90 -5.58 -15.67 5.11
N GLY A 91 -4.30 -15.79 5.48
CA GLY A 91 -3.68 -17.06 5.80
C GLY A 91 -2.21 -16.95 6.22
N PRO A 92 -1.55 -18.08 6.54
CA PRO A 92 -0.17 -18.12 7.01
C PRO A 92 0.84 -17.50 6.03
N GLN A 93 0.55 -17.54 4.73
CA GLN A 93 1.42 -16.96 3.71
C GLN A 93 1.55 -15.44 3.85
N GLU A 94 0.44 -14.74 4.18
CA GLU A 94 0.48 -13.29 4.39
C GLU A 94 1.33 -12.90 5.60
N ILE A 95 1.30 -13.74 6.65
CA ILE A 95 2.13 -13.57 7.84
C ILE A 95 3.61 -13.71 7.47
N LEU A 96 3.97 -14.76 6.72
CA LEU A 96 5.33 -14.98 6.24
C LEU A 96 5.82 -13.84 5.35
N ASP A 97 4.99 -13.36 4.42
CA ASP A 97 5.31 -12.26 3.53
C ASP A 97 5.68 -10.98 4.31
N ARG A 98 4.96 -10.69 5.40
CA ARG A 98 5.25 -9.53 6.27
C ARG A 98 6.60 -9.66 6.97
N VAL A 99 6.94 -10.85 7.47
CA VAL A 99 8.23 -11.12 8.11
C VAL A 99 9.37 -10.98 7.10
N LEU A 100 9.22 -11.59 5.91
CA LEU A 100 10.21 -11.51 4.83
C LEU A 100 10.47 -10.06 4.41
N LEU A 101 9.42 -9.28 4.19
CA LEU A 101 9.55 -7.86 3.85
C LEU A 101 10.26 -7.08 4.95
N TYR A 102 9.88 -7.30 6.22
CA TYR A 102 10.49 -6.62 7.37
C TYR A 102 12.00 -6.87 7.47
N ILE A 103 12.44 -8.12 7.32
CA ILE A 103 13.87 -8.48 7.33
C ILE A 103 14.55 -7.83 6.11
N SER A 104 13.92 -7.90 4.94
CA SER A 104 14.51 -7.40 3.68
C SER A 104 14.77 -5.89 3.66
N GLU A 105 14.00 -5.12 4.42
CA GLU A 105 14.14 -3.65 4.54
C GLU A 105 15.23 -3.24 5.54
N ARG A 106 15.66 -4.16 6.40
CA ARG A 106 16.65 -3.93 7.47
C ARG A 106 17.99 -4.59 7.20
N ALA A 107 18.03 -5.59 6.34
CA ALA A 107 19.25 -6.24 5.93
C ALA A 107 20.11 -5.26 5.11
N SER A 108 21.35 -5.03 5.54
CA SER A 108 22.31 -4.19 4.81
C SER A 108 22.82 -4.83 3.52
N SER A 109 22.66 -6.13 3.37
CA SER A 109 22.98 -6.92 2.17
C SER A 109 22.13 -8.18 2.14
N PHE A 110 22.10 -8.90 1.03
CA PHE A 110 21.33 -10.15 0.90
C PHE A 110 21.74 -11.25 1.91
N SER A 111 22.99 -11.21 2.40
CA SER A 111 23.54 -12.15 3.37
C SER A 111 23.54 -11.63 4.81
N SER A 112 23.19 -10.36 5.03
CA SER A 112 23.24 -9.74 6.36
C SER A 112 22.10 -10.25 7.25
N PRO A 113 22.39 -10.85 8.42
CA PRO A 113 21.35 -11.25 9.35
C PRO A 113 20.72 -10.03 10.05
N VAL A 114 19.42 -10.12 10.32
CA VAL A 114 18.66 -9.16 11.13
C VAL A 114 18.32 -9.80 12.46
N ARG A 115 18.53 -9.06 13.56
CA ARG A 115 18.10 -9.51 14.89
C ARG A 115 16.61 -9.30 15.04
N LEU A 116 15.89 -10.39 15.27
CA LEU A 116 14.47 -10.37 15.63
C LEU A 116 14.35 -10.59 17.13
N ASN A 117 13.55 -9.77 17.80
CA ASN A 117 13.24 -9.94 19.20
C ASN A 117 11.77 -10.39 19.35
N PRO A 118 11.48 -11.67 19.67
CA PRO A 118 10.12 -12.15 19.82
C PRO A 118 9.24 -11.35 20.77
N ASP A 119 9.83 -10.75 21.82
CA ASP A 119 9.09 -9.96 22.79
C ASP A 119 8.54 -8.65 22.21
N THR A 120 9.17 -8.11 21.17
CA THR A 120 8.79 -6.80 20.61
C THR A 120 8.42 -6.84 19.13
N ASP A 121 8.86 -7.85 18.39
CA ASP A 121 8.68 -7.95 16.94
C ASP A 121 7.50 -8.84 16.53
N TYR A 122 6.88 -9.55 17.48
CA TYR A 122 5.70 -10.37 17.20
C TYR A 122 4.55 -9.65 16.45
N PRO A 123 4.30 -8.33 16.61
CA PRO A 123 3.23 -7.66 15.85
C PRO A 123 3.52 -7.55 14.35
N ILE A 124 4.78 -7.69 13.90
CA ILE A 124 5.14 -7.66 12.47
C ILE A 124 4.51 -8.84 11.73
N ALA A 125 4.49 -10.01 12.37
CA ALA A 125 3.86 -11.22 11.86
C ALA A 125 2.35 -11.27 12.15
N VAL A 126 1.77 -10.21 12.74
CA VAL A 126 0.38 -10.23 13.23
C VAL A 126 0.17 -11.39 14.23
N ALA A 127 1.21 -11.78 14.96
CA ALA A 127 1.15 -12.84 15.96
C ALA A 127 0.42 -12.34 17.22
N ARG A 128 -0.20 -13.25 17.99
CA ARG A 128 -0.89 -12.85 19.24
C ARG A 128 0.08 -12.62 20.38
N ASN A 129 1.23 -13.29 20.34
CA ASN A 129 2.21 -13.32 21.42
C ASN A 129 3.61 -13.68 20.87
N PRO A 130 4.67 -13.58 21.71
CA PRO A 130 6.04 -13.96 21.32
C PRO A 130 6.22 -15.42 20.90
N GLN A 131 5.47 -16.37 21.47
CA GLN A 131 5.56 -17.80 21.17
C GLN A 131 5.02 -18.12 19.76
N ASP A 132 3.90 -17.51 19.37
CA ASP A 132 3.35 -17.62 18.02
C ASP A 132 4.35 -17.08 16.99
N PHE A 133 5.00 -15.95 17.30
CA PHE A 133 6.02 -15.38 16.43
C PHE A 133 7.24 -16.30 16.29
N ALA A 134 7.74 -16.86 17.39
CA ALA A 134 8.84 -17.81 17.36
C ALA A 134 8.48 -19.05 16.50
N SER A 135 7.24 -19.51 16.57
CA SER A 135 6.73 -20.61 15.74
C SER A 135 6.73 -20.25 14.26
N VAL A 136 6.24 -19.06 13.89
CA VAL A 136 6.29 -18.55 12.50
C VAL A 136 7.73 -18.50 11.97
N ILE A 137 8.69 -18.02 12.77
CA ILE A 137 10.10 -17.98 12.35
C ILE A 137 10.67 -19.39 12.18
N SER A 138 10.35 -20.31 13.09
CA SER A 138 10.76 -21.72 13.01
C SER A 138 10.22 -22.39 11.74
N ASP A 139 8.93 -22.21 11.43
CA ASP A 139 8.30 -22.77 10.25
C ASP A 139 8.87 -22.16 8.96
N ALA A 140 9.13 -20.86 8.94
CA ALA A 140 9.79 -20.19 7.82
C ALA A 140 11.22 -20.72 7.57
N ILE A 141 11.95 -21.10 8.62
CA ILE A 141 13.25 -21.76 8.49
C ILE A 141 13.08 -23.17 7.91
N ASN A 142 12.12 -23.95 8.40
CA ASN A 142 11.86 -25.31 7.92
C ASN A 142 11.42 -25.34 6.45
N LEU A 143 10.69 -24.30 5.99
CA LEU A 143 10.30 -24.12 4.59
C LEU A 143 11.44 -23.60 3.70
N GLY A 144 12.63 -23.35 4.25
CA GLY A 144 13.77 -22.81 3.52
C GLY A 144 13.56 -21.37 3.05
N MET A 145 12.69 -20.61 3.71
CA MET A 145 12.43 -19.18 3.43
C MET A 145 13.35 -18.27 4.25
N LEU A 146 13.69 -18.70 5.46
CA LEU A 146 14.64 -18.04 6.36
C LEU A 146 15.77 -19.00 6.74
N GLU A 147 16.88 -18.44 7.18
CA GLU A 147 18.02 -19.18 7.71
C GLU A 147 18.51 -18.53 9.00
N GLN A 148 18.88 -19.37 9.97
CA GLN A 148 19.65 -18.90 11.12
C GLN A 148 21.10 -18.65 10.72
N SER A 149 21.63 -17.51 11.14
CA SER A 149 23.04 -17.15 10.99
C SER A 149 23.49 -16.58 12.33
N GLY A 150 24.66 -16.95 12.85
CA GLY A 150 25.01 -16.90 14.28
C GLY A 150 24.67 -15.63 15.11
N TYR A 151 24.38 -14.49 14.48
CA TYR A 151 23.95 -13.25 15.16
C TYR A 151 22.52 -12.77 14.84
N GLY A 152 21.69 -13.54 14.13
CA GLY A 152 20.30 -13.21 13.78
C GLY A 152 19.68 -14.12 12.70
N THR A 153 18.62 -13.63 12.06
CA THR A 153 17.89 -14.35 11.01
C THR A 153 18.13 -13.66 9.68
N LYS A 154 18.49 -14.42 8.64
CA LYS A 154 18.63 -13.90 7.26
C LYS A 154 17.59 -14.58 6.36
N ILE A 155 17.35 -13.97 5.19
CA ILE A 155 16.47 -14.51 4.17
C ILE A 155 17.24 -15.55 3.35
N ALA A 156 16.67 -16.73 3.18
CA ALA A 156 17.20 -17.79 2.32
C ALA A 156 16.91 -17.47 0.84
N TRP A 157 17.52 -18.21 -0.10
CA TRP A 157 17.29 -17.97 -1.53
C TRP A 157 15.82 -18.06 -1.94
N ASN A 158 15.08 -19.09 -1.51
CA ASN A 158 13.64 -19.21 -1.78
C ASN A 158 12.85 -18.04 -1.17
N GLY A 159 13.28 -17.54 -0.01
CA GLY A 159 12.69 -16.35 0.60
C GLY A 159 12.94 -15.08 -0.21
N TRP A 160 14.11 -14.95 -0.85
CA TRP A 160 14.42 -13.83 -1.74
C TRP A 160 13.59 -13.87 -3.03
N ASP A 161 13.31 -15.05 -3.59
CA ASP A 161 12.37 -15.19 -4.71
C ASP A 161 11.00 -14.64 -4.33
N ARG A 162 10.49 -15.02 -3.14
CA ARG A 162 9.22 -14.49 -2.63
C ARG A 162 9.29 -12.98 -2.38
N VAL A 163 10.37 -12.45 -1.81
CA VAL A 163 10.55 -11.00 -1.63
C VAL A 163 10.55 -10.28 -2.97
N ASN A 164 11.18 -10.85 -4.00
CA ASN A 164 11.21 -10.27 -5.34
C ASN A 164 9.84 -10.31 -6.01
N GLU A 165 9.05 -11.37 -5.81
CA GLU A 165 7.63 -11.40 -6.20
C GLU A 165 6.84 -10.29 -5.50
N LEU A 166 7.02 -10.12 -4.19
CA LEU A 166 6.32 -9.11 -3.39
C LEU A 166 6.74 -7.68 -3.73
N ARG A 167 8.02 -7.47 -4.05
CA ARG A 167 8.56 -6.17 -4.52
C ARG A 167 8.21 -5.92 -5.99
N GLY A 168 8.16 -6.95 -6.83
CA GLY A 168 7.61 -6.87 -8.18
C GLY A 168 6.10 -6.63 -8.19
N LYS A 169 5.41 -7.04 -7.12
CA LYS A 169 4.04 -6.66 -6.76
C LYS A 169 3.94 -5.40 -5.92
N ARG A 170 5.05 -4.68 -5.61
CA ARG A 170 4.96 -3.26 -5.24
C ARG A 170 4.60 -2.52 -6.51
N ILE A 171 3.33 -2.63 -6.84
CA ILE A 171 2.55 -1.51 -7.32
C ILE A 171 3.04 -0.33 -6.50
N ASP A 172 3.70 0.63 -7.15
CA ASP A 172 3.76 1.96 -6.61
C ASP A 172 2.31 2.36 -6.47
N LEU A 173 1.79 2.26 -5.23
CA LEU A 173 0.36 2.33 -4.99
C LEU A 173 -0.18 3.60 -5.61
N ASP A 174 0.64 4.64 -5.73
CA ASP A 174 0.29 5.94 -6.23
C ASP A 174 0.41 6.04 -7.77
N GLN A 175 1.13 5.17 -8.48
CA GLN A 175 1.33 5.28 -9.93
C GLN A 175 0.10 4.88 -10.77
N ALA A 176 -0.20 5.68 -11.79
CA ALA A 176 -1.15 5.34 -12.86
C ALA A 176 -0.46 5.38 -14.23
N PHE A 177 -0.44 4.26 -14.94
CA PHE A 177 0.11 4.18 -16.28
C PHE A 177 -0.88 4.75 -17.29
N VAL A 178 -0.40 5.53 -18.26
CA VAL A 178 -1.22 6.09 -19.34
C VAL A 178 -0.73 5.59 -20.68
N ALA A 179 -1.52 4.68 -21.24
CA ALA A 179 -1.39 4.16 -22.59
C ALA A 179 -2.20 5.05 -23.54
N MET A 180 -1.52 5.85 -24.37
CA MET A 180 -2.18 6.71 -25.35
C MET A 180 -1.28 6.97 -26.56
N TRP A 181 -1.86 7.41 -27.67
CA TRP A 181 -1.09 7.78 -28.84
C TRP A 181 -0.38 9.13 -28.66
N PHE A 182 0.94 9.19 -28.91
CA PHE A 182 1.78 10.40 -28.83
C PHE A 182 1.63 11.33 -30.04
N ASP A 183 0.41 11.47 -30.57
CA ASP A 183 0.14 12.40 -31.65
C ASP A 183 -0.01 13.83 -31.09
N PRO A 184 0.56 14.85 -31.75
CA PRO A 184 0.41 16.24 -31.32
C PRO A 184 -1.05 16.68 -31.11
N ASN A 185 -2.01 16.09 -31.84
CA ASN A 185 -3.44 16.41 -31.70
C ASN A 185 -4.07 15.88 -30.39
N LEU A 186 -3.37 15.02 -29.65
CA LEU A 186 -3.80 14.48 -28.35
C LEU A 186 -3.00 15.04 -27.17
N GLU A 187 -2.10 15.98 -27.44
CA GLU A 187 -1.25 16.54 -26.40
C GLU A 187 -2.04 17.35 -25.35
N SER A 188 -3.12 18.04 -25.75
CA SER A 188 -4.05 18.69 -24.82
C SER A 188 -4.80 17.68 -23.96
N ALA A 189 -5.22 16.55 -24.54
CA ALA A 189 -5.87 15.47 -23.81
C ALA A 189 -4.95 14.91 -22.71
N TRP A 190 -3.64 14.84 -22.95
CA TRP A 190 -2.66 14.49 -21.93
C TRP A 190 -2.48 15.58 -20.87
N LYS A 191 -2.02 16.77 -21.29
CA LYS A 191 -1.56 17.84 -20.40
C LYS A 191 -2.67 18.50 -19.60
N GLU A 192 -3.85 18.65 -20.19
CA GLU A 192 -4.98 19.35 -19.60
C GLU A 192 -6.12 18.41 -19.17
N GLY A 193 -6.12 17.18 -19.68
CA GLY A 193 -7.12 16.16 -19.40
C GLY A 193 -6.65 15.10 -18.39
N ILE A 194 -5.94 14.09 -18.88
CA ILE A 194 -5.62 12.85 -18.15
C ILE A 194 -4.67 13.12 -16.98
N LYS A 195 -3.56 13.82 -17.22
CA LYS A 195 -2.54 14.09 -16.19
C LYS A 195 -3.13 14.82 -14.98
N PRO A 196 -3.81 15.98 -15.13
CA PRO A 196 -4.40 16.67 -13.98
C PRO A 196 -5.57 15.91 -13.35
N ALA A 197 -6.33 15.08 -14.09
CA ALA A 197 -7.36 14.23 -13.50
C ALA A 197 -6.78 13.20 -12.53
N LEU A 198 -5.70 12.53 -12.94
CA LEU A 198 -5.00 11.53 -12.12
C LEU A 198 -4.32 12.16 -10.91
N GLU A 199 -3.68 13.32 -11.05
CA GLU A 199 -3.11 14.05 -9.92
C GLU A 199 -4.20 14.50 -8.92
N GLU A 200 -5.37 14.92 -9.42
CA GLU A 200 -6.49 15.35 -8.60
C GLU A 200 -7.05 14.22 -7.73
N VAL A 201 -7.11 12.99 -8.25
CA VAL A 201 -7.57 11.80 -7.52
C VAL A 201 -6.44 11.05 -6.79
N GLY A 202 -5.26 11.66 -6.67
CA GLY A 202 -4.16 11.16 -5.83
C GLY A 202 -3.29 10.08 -6.48
N TYR A 203 -3.18 10.08 -7.81
CA TYR A 203 -2.22 9.25 -8.55
C TYR A 203 -1.05 10.09 -9.07
N SER A 204 0.10 9.43 -9.25
CA SER A 204 1.25 9.91 -10.00
C SER A 204 1.17 9.37 -11.44
N PRO A 205 0.71 10.17 -12.41
CA PRO A 205 0.57 9.69 -13.78
C PRO A 205 1.93 9.48 -14.44
N ILE A 206 2.07 8.41 -15.22
CA ILE A 206 3.24 8.13 -16.03
C ILE A 206 2.85 7.85 -17.48
N ARG A 207 3.49 8.57 -18.41
CA ARG A 207 3.46 8.31 -19.85
C ARG A 207 4.90 8.02 -20.30
N ILE A 208 5.11 6.94 -21.05
CA ILE A 208 6.46 6.40 -21.27
C ILE A 208 7.41 7.37 -21.99
N ASP A 209 6.88 8.26 -22.82
CA ASP A 209 7.63 9.28 -23.56
C ASP A 209 8.19 10.40 -22.66
N GLU A 210 7.66 10.59 -21.45
CA GLU A 210 8.21 11.56 -20.47
C GLU A 210 9.45 11.02 -19.72
N LYS A 211 9.82 9.73 -19.86
CA LYS A 211 11.00 9.14 -19.21
C LYS A 211 12.18 8.99 -20.16
N GLN A 212 13.36 9.36 -19.67
CA GLN A 212 14.63 9.02 -20.31
C GLN A 212 15.13 7.67 -19.78
N PHE A 213 15.44 6.74 -20.69
CA PHE A 213 16.01 5.44 -20.36
C PHE A 213 16.93 4.97 -21.50
N ASN A 214 17.92 4.13 -21.17
CA ASN A 214 18.89 3.58 -22.13
C ASN A 214 18.51 2.18 -22.64
N ASP A 215 17.57 1.52 -21.96
CA ASP A 215 17.10 0.17 -22.28
C ASP A 215 16.03 0.19 -23.39
N LYS A 216 15.49 -0.99 -23.75
CA LYS A 216 14.39 -1.06 -24.72
C LYS A 216 13.12 -0.45 -24.13
N ILE A 217 12.42 0.34 -24.95
CA ILE A 217 11.16 0.99 -24.57
C ILE A 217 10.09 -0.02 -24.13
N ASP A 218 10.01 -1.17 -24.82
CA ASP A 218 9.04 -2.22 -24.52
C ASP A 218 9.24 -2.81 -23.12
N ASP A 219 10.50 -3.02 -22.71
CA ASP A 219 10.84 -3.55 -21.38
C ASP A 219 10.43 -2.55 -20.29
N GLN A 220 10.60 -1.26 -20.55
CA GLN A 220 10.17 -0.21 -19.63
C GLN A 220 8.64 -0.08 -19.58
N ILE A 221 7.94 -0.17 -20.70
CA ILE A 221 6.46 -0.19 -20.72
C ILE A 221 5.95 -1.34 -19.83
N VAL A 222 6.46 -2.56 -20.02
CA VAL A 222 6.06 -3.72 -19.22
C VAL A 222 6.38 -3.51 -17.73
N ALA A 223 7.55 -2.97 -17.42
CA ALA A 223 7.95 -2.71 -16.04
C ALA A 223 7.07 -1.64 -15.37
N GLU A 224 6.74 -0.56 -16.08
CA GLU A 224 5.90 0.52 -15.54
C GLU A 224 4.43 0.10 -15.39
N ILE A 225 3.89 -0.71 -16.31
CA ILE A 225 2.56 -1.28 -16.15
C ILE A 225 2.51 -2.15 -14.89
N ARG A 226 3.49 -3.03 -14.67
CA ARG A 226 3.57 -3.87 -13.45
C ARG A 226 3.62 -3.05 -12.17
N ARG A 227 4.23 -1.86 -12.21
CA ARG A 227 4.33 -0.93 -11.08
C ARG A 227 3.05 -0.10 -10.86
N SER A 228 2.07 -0.13 -11.74
CA SER A 228 0.94 0.80 -11.69
C SER A 228 -0.28 0.19 -11.02
N ALA A 229 -0.99 1.00 -10.22
CA ALA A 229 -2.22 0.58 -9.52
C ALA A 229 -3.46 0.74 -10.40
N LEU A 230 -3.35 1.55 -11.44
CA LEU A 230 -4.38 1.92 -12.40
C LEU A 230 -3.74 2.09 -13.77
N LEU A 231 -4.47 1.76 -14.83
CA LEU A 231 -4.09 2.11 -16.20
C LEU A 231 -5.22 2.90 -16.87
N ILE A 232 -4.86 4.02 -17.51
CA ILE A 232 -5.73 4.75 -18.44
C ILE A 232 -5.34 4.34 -19.87
N ALA A 233 -6.30 3.83 -20.63
CA ALA A 233 -6.10 3.44 -22.02
C ALA A 233 -6.92 4.36 -22.94
N ASP A 234 -6.26 5.32 -23.57
CA ASP A 234 -6.89 6.15 -24.61
C ASP A 234 -6.67 5.52 -25.98
N VAL A 235 -7.75 4.97 -26.54
CA VAL A 235 -7.72 4.22 -27.82
C VAL A 235 -7.99 5.10 -29.04
N THR A 236 -7.92 6.44 -28.90
CA THR A 236 -8.07 7.35 -30.04
C THR A 236 -6.97 7.07 -31.07
N GLY A 237 -7.35 6.80 -32.32
CA GLY A 237 -6.43 6.45 -33.40
C GLY A 237 -6.03 4.95 -33.48
N HIS A 238 -6.66 4.08 -32.69
CA HIS A 238 -6.62 2.61 -32.83
C HIS A 238 -5.22 2.00 -32.86
N ARG A 239 -4.34 2.45 -31.96
CA ARG A 239 -2.95 1.96 -31.89
C ARG A 239 -2.89 0.58 -31.25
N ALA A 240 -2.37 -0.40 -31.98
CA ALA A 240 -2.17 -1.77 -31.48
C ALA A 240 -1.41 -1.83 -30.15
N GLY A 241 -0.42 -0.95 -29.95
CA GLY A 241 0.33 -0.85 -28.70
C GLY A 241 -0.55 -0.55 -27.48
N VAL A 242 -1.50 0.38 -27.60
CA VAL A 242 -2.42 0.74 -26.50
C VAL A 242 -3.30 -0.45 -26.12
N TYR A 243 -3.81 -1.20 -27.11
CA TYR A 243 -4.61 -2.40 -26.83
C TYR A 243 -3.77 -3.51 -26.17
N PHE A 244 -2.52 -3.69 -26.60
CA PHE A 244 -1.60 -4.64 -25.97
C PHE A 244 -1.33 -4.26 -24.51
N GLU A 245 -0.99 -3.00 -24.24
CA GLU A 245 -0.72 -2.48 -22.90
C GLU A 245 -1.93 -2.63 -21.97
N ALA A 246 -3.13 -2.29 -22.47
CA ALA A 246 -4.38 -2.46 -21.74
C ALA A 246 -4.70 -3.94 -21.46
N GLY A 247 -4.52 -4.82 -22.46
CA GLY A 247 -4.71 -6.26 -22.31
C GLY A 247 -3.73 -6.89 -21.33
N PHE A 248 -2.47 -6.45 -21.36
CA PHE A 248 -1.45 -6.88 -20.41
C PHE A 248 -1.79 -6.45 -18.98
N ALA A 249 -2.21 -5.21 -18.77
CA ALA A 249 -2.66 -4.72 -17.46
C ALA A 249 -3.86 -5.51 -16.92
N LEU A 250 -4.87 -5.77 -17.76
CA LEU A 250 -6.01 -6.63 -17.40
C LEU A 250 -5.56 -8.05 -17.00
N GLY A 251 -4.61 -8.63 -17.74
CA GLY A 251 -4.03 -9.93 -17.41
C GLY A 251 -3.29 -9.97 -16.07
N LEU A 252 -2.79 -8.83 -15.60
CA LEU A 252 -2.19 -8.65 -14.27
C LEU A 252 -3.21 -8.32 -13.17
N GLY A 253 -4.49 -8.17 -13.50
CA GLY A 253 -5.54 -7.75 -12.56
C GLY A 253 -5.52 -6.26 -12.24
N ILE A 254 -4.79 -5.45 -13.01
CA ILE A 254 -4.77 -3.99 -12.88
C ILE A 254 -6.05 -3.42 -13.53
N GLN A 255 -6.71 -2.50 -12.85
CA GLN A 255 -7.92 -1.86 -13.38
C GLN A 255 -7.58 -0.95 -14.56
N VAL A 256 -8.37 -1.07 -15.63
CA VAL A 256 -8.23 -0.27 -16.85
C VAL A 256 -9.43 0.64 -17.03
N VAL A 257 -9.20 1.95 -17.10
CA VAL A 257 -10.21 2.93 -17.51
C VAL A 257 -9.98 3.29 -18.96
N TRP A 258 -10.96 2.93 -19.79
CA TRP A 258 -10.92 3.15 -21.22
C TRP A 258 -11.43 4.54 -21.58
N THR A 259 -10.70 5.27 -22.41
CA THR A 259 -11.11 6.57 -22.95
C THR A 259 -10.96 6.59 -24.47
N CYS A 260 -11.79 7.39 -25.14
CA CYS A 260 -11.69 7.58 -26.58
C CYS A 260 -12.36 8.90 -26.96
N ARG A 261 -11.76 9.65 -27.88
CA ARG A 261 -12.37 10.86 -28.42
C ARG A 261 -13.64 10.52 -29.20
N GLU A 262 -14.64 11.40 -29.11
CA GLU A 262 -15.97 11.15 -29.66
C GLU A 262 -16.01 10.92 -31.19
N ASP A 263 -15.07 11.50 -31.91
CA ASP A 263 -14.94 11.36 -33.36
C ASP A 263 -14.33 9.99 -33.77
N ALA A 264 -13.54 9.37 -32.88
CA ALA A 264 -12.87 8.08 -33.10
C ALA A 264 -13.63 6.87 -32.53
N ILE A 265 -14.65 7.07 -31.68
CA ILE A 265 -15.32 5.97 -30.96
C ILE A 265 -15.98 4.94 -31.90
N LYS A 266 -16.45 5.37 -33.08
CA LYS A 266 -17.12 4.47 -34.04
C LYS A 266 -16.18 3.39 -34.56
N GLU A 267 -14.91 3.72 -34.72
CA GLU A 267 -13.85 2.81 -35.14
C GLU A 267 -13.35 1.96 -33.96
N ALA A 268 -13.31 2.53 -32.74
CA ALA A 268 -12.97 1.82 -31.51
C ALA A 268 -13.93 0.68 -31.19
N HIS A 269 -15.18 0.85 -31.60
CA HIS A 269 -16.30 0.01 -31.22
C HIS A 269 -16.04 -1.46 -31.57
N PHE A 270 -15.22 -1.84 -32.55
CA PHE A 270 -15.06 -3.26 -32.93
C PHE A 270 -14.37 -4.14 -31.86
N ASP A 271 -13.27 -3.70 -31.25
CA ASP A 271 -12.41 -4.56 -30.41
C ASP A 271 -12.67 -4.46 -28.90
N THR A 272 -13.22 -3.35 -28.44
CA THR A 272 -13.43 -3.06 -27.00
C THR A 272 -14.89 -2.78 -26.66
N ARG A 273 -15.83 -3.13 -27.53
CA ARG A 273 -17.29 -2.89 -27.44
C ARG A 273 -17.90 -3.22 -26.06
N GLN A 274 -17.37 -4.22 -25.39
CA GLN A 274 -17.76 -4.69 -24.07
C GLN A 274 -17.33 -3.78 -22.91
N TYR A 275 -16.34 -2.91 -23.12
CA TYR A 275 -15.81 -2.01 -22.11
C TYR A 275 -16.50 -0.64 -22.16
N ASN A 276 -16.81 -0.10 -20.99
CA ASN A 276 -17.45 1.21 -20.84
C ASN A 276 -16.44 2.34 -21.03
N HIS A 277 -16.33 2.83 -22.26
CA HIS A 277 -15.43 3.94 -22.60
C HIS A 277 -15.96 5.27 -22.06
N ILE A 278 -15.06 6.07 -21.52
CA ILE A 278 -15.28 7.51 -21.39
C ILE A 278 -15.12 8.11 -22.78
N VAL A 279 -16.24 8.43 -23.41
CA VAL A 279 -16.27 9.18 -24.66
C VAL A 279 -16.16 10.67 -24.32
N TRP A 280 -15.13 11.33 -24.85
CA TRP A 280 -14.79 12.72 -24.52
C TRP A 280 -14.72 13.62 -25.76
N LYS A 281 -15.02 14.91 -25.56
CA LYS A 281 -15.06 15.91 -26.65
C LYS A 281 -13.82 16.80 -26.71
N ASP A 282 -13.38 17.23 -25.53
CA ASP A 282 -12.22 18.07 -25.32
C ASP A 282 -11.52 17.67 -24.01
N ALA A 283 -10.37 18.30 -23.73
CA ALA A 283 -9.55 17.96 -22.57
C ALA A 283 -10.26 18.24 -21.22
N ALA A 284 -11.10 19.29 -21.16
CA ALA A 284 -11.80 19.64 -19.93
C ALA A 284 -12.92 18.63 -19.61
N ASP A 285 -13.68 18.22 -20.63
CA ASP A 285 -14.67 17.15 -20.52
C ASP A 285 -14.01 15.81 -20.14
N LEU A 286 -12.88 15.47 -20.78
CA LEU A 286 -12.08 14.29 -20.44
C LEU A 286 -11.66 14.31 -18.97
N LYS A 287 -11.09 15.42 -18.49
CA LYS A 287 -10.69 15.59 -17.09
C LYS A 287 -11.85 15.31 -16.13
N ALA A 288 -12.97 16.01 -16.32
CA ALA A 288 -14.12 15.93 -15.43
C ALA A 288 -14.71 14.51 -15.39
N ARG A 289 -14.82 13.84 -16.55
CA ARG A 289 -15.34 12.47 -16.63
C ARG A 289 -14.40 11.45 -16.00
N LEU A 290 -13.08 11.60 -16.18
CA LEU A 290 -12.10 10.73 -15.56
C LEU A 290 -12.15 10.81 -14.03
N VAL A 291 -12.13 12.02 -13.48
CA VAL A 291 -12.25 12.24 -12.02
C VAL A 291 -13.52 11.58 -11.49
N ASN A 292 -14.67 11.86 -12.13
CA ASN A 292 -15.94 11.29 -11.72
C ASN A 292 -15.95 9.75 -11.79
N ARG A 293 -15.43 9.15 -12.87
CA ARG A 293 -15.37 7.70 -13.04
C ARG A 293 -14.49 7.05 -11.96
N ILE A 294 -13.30 7.59 -11.72
CA ILE A 294 -12.34 7.04 -10.76
C ILE A 294 -12.88 7.13 -9.34
N LEU A 295 -13.50 8.25 -8.96
CA LEU A 295 -14.11 8.40 -7.64
C LEU A 295 -15.34 7.50 -7.46
N ALA A 296 -16.25 7.46 -8.44
CA ALA A 296 -17.48 6.68 -8.35
C ALA A 296 -17.25 5.16 -8.29
N THR A 297 -16.13 4.68 -8.84
CA THR A 297 -15.73 3.26 -8.81
C THR A 297 -14.84 2.91 -7.61
N GLY A 298 -14.61 3.85 -6.68
CA GLY A 298 -13.80 3.62 -5.49
C GLY A 298 -12.30 3.49 -5.76
N LEU A 299 -11.84 3.94 -6.94
CA LEU A 299 -10.44 3.86 -7.36
C LEU A 299 -9.62 5.09 -6.92
N GLY A 300 -10.25 6.16 -6.42
CA GLY A 300 -9.55 7.36 -5.95
C GLY A 300 -8.72 7.16 -4.68
N LYS A 301 -7.70 8.00 -4.49
CA LYS A 301 -6.83 7.98 -3.30
C LYS A 301 -6.98 9.23 -2.43
N ALA A 302 -6.81 9.05 -1.13
CA ALA A 302 -6.75 10.18 -0.21
C ALA A 302 -5.46 10.99 -0.48
N LYS A 303 -5.59 12.28 -0.82
CA LYS A 303 -4.43 13.18 -0.94
C LYS A 303 -3.64 13.16 0.37
N GLN A 304 -2.36 12.80 0.30
CA GLN A 304 -1.42 13.13 1.38
C GLN A 304 -1.26 14.66 1.34
N SER A 305 -1.80 15.35 2.35
CA SER A 305 -1.57 16.78 2.53
C SER A 305 -0.08 16.98 2.84
N VAL A 306 0.68 17.45 1.86
CA VAL A 306 1.99 18.03 2.09
C VAL A 306 1.73 19.38 2.76
N GLU A 307 1.82 19.40 4.09
CA GLU A 307 1.96 20.66 4.82
C GLU A 307 3.27 21.29 4.36
N ALA A 308 3.14 22.36 3.57
CA ALA A 308 4.25 23.25 3.26
C ALA A 308 4.66 23.95 4.56
N THR A 309 5.74 23.47 5.18
CA THR A 309 6.50 24.28 6.14
C THR A 309 7.17 25.41 5.37
N GLY A 310 6.63 26.61 5.54
CA GLY A 310 7.38 27.86 5.38
C GLY A 310 8.35 28.09 6.53
#